data_AF-A0A2G9TDV9-F1
#
_entry.id   AF-A0A2G9TDV9-F1
#
_cell.length_a   1.000
_cell.length_b   1.000
_cell.length_c   1.000
_cell.angle_alpha   90.00
_cell.angle_beta   90.00
_cell.angle_gamma   90.00
#
_symmetry.space_group_name_H-M   'P 1'
#
loop_
_entity.id
_entity.type
_entity.pdbx_description
1 polymer ?
#
loop_
_entity_poly.entity_id
_entity_poly.type
_entity_poly.pdbx_seq_one_letter_code
_entity_poly.pdbx_strand_id
1 'polypeptide(L)'
;MRFVIVTALVFATAFAAFIPQSKNVLREAELLTGLELIEYVNKAQNLFTAKLSPRFAQYPDNIKKRLMGSKHVAVPEEFRVNEKTHDDIEDAAIPDSFDSRTQWPQCPSIL
;
A
#
# COMPACT_ATOMS: atom_id res chain seq x y z
N MET A 1 -23.11 10.02 -55.65
CA MET A 1 -22.60 10.37 -54.30
C MET A 1 -23.08 9.31 -53.29
N ARG A 2 -22.43 8.13 -53.27
CA ARG A 2 -22.82 6.98 -52.43
C ARG A 2 -21.68 6.45 -51.56
N PHE A 3 -20.54 7.14 -51.53
CA PHE A 3 -19.29 6.63 -50.93
C PHE A 3 -18.83 7.37 -49.67
N VAL A 4 -19.60 8.34 -49.16
CA VAL A 4 -19.19 9.14 -47.99
C VAL A 4 -19.85 8.67 -46.68
N ILE A 5 -20.87 7.81 -46.75
CA ILE A 5 -21.64 7.39 -45.56
C ILE A 5 -21.08 6.10 -44.92
N VAL A 6 -20.28 5.31 -45.64
CA VAL A 6 -19.81 4.00 -45.15
C VAL A 6 -18.57 4.10 -44.24
N THR A 7 -17.83 5.20 -44.28
CA THR A 7 -16.60 5.36 -43.48
C THR A 7 -16.83 5.84 -42.05
N ALA A 8 -18.03 6.36 -41.72
CA ALA A 8 -18.33 6.87 -40.39
C ALA A 8 -18.73 5.78 -39.38
N LEU A 9 -19.02 4.55 -39.83
CA LEU A 9 -19.54 3.47 -38.97
C LEU A 9 -18.47 2.49 -38.44
N VAL A 10 -17.21 2.59 -38.88
CA VAL A 10 -16.15 1.65 -38.44
C VAL A 10 -15.35 2.18 -37.24
N PHE A 11 -15.41 3.48 -36.94
CA PHE A 11 -14.68 4.06 -35.80
C PHE A 11 -15.43 4.05 -34.46
N ALA A 12 -16.70 3.64 -34.44
CA ALA A 12 -17.53 3.69 -33.23
C ALA A 12 -17.56 2.40 -32.40
N THR A 13 -16.91 1.30 -32.83
CA THR A 13 -16.99 0.00 -32.13
C THR A 13 -15.72 -0.43 -31.39
N ALA A 14 -14.63 0.35 -31.45
CA ALA A 14 -13.37 -0.02 -30.78
C ALA A 14 -13.10 0.71 -29.44
N PHE A 15 -14.05 1.51 -28.94
CA PHE A 15 -13.91 2.19 -27.64
C PHE A 15 -14.54 1.42 -26.46
N ALA A 16 -15.04 0.21 -26.69
CA ALA A 16 -15.45 -0.68 -25.62
C ALA A 16 -14.26 -1.56 -25.22
N ALA A 17 -13.59 -1.19 -24.11
CA ALA A 17 -12.55 -1.94 -23.39
C ALA A 17 -11.06 -1.64 -23.69
N PHE A 18 -10.67 -0.37 -23.91
CA PHE A 18 -9.29 0.03 -23.61
C PHE A 18 -9.12 0.13 -22.08
N ILE A 19 -8.84 -1.00 -21.43
CA ILE A 19 -8.38 -1.00 -20.04
C ILE A 19 -6.96 -0.42 -20.06
N PRO A 20 -6.68 0.70 -19.34
CA PRO A 20 -5.34 1.26 -19.30
C PRO A 20 -4.37 0.18 -18.83
N GLN A 21 -3.24 0.01 -19.53
CA GLN A 21 -2.24 -1.03 -19.31
C GLN A 21 -1.82 -1.16 -17.84
N SER A 22 -1.83 -0.06 -17.09
CA SER A 22 -1.57 -0.05 -15.65
C SER A 22 -2.52 -0.92 -14.81
N LYS A 23 -3.81 -1.00 -15.17
CA LYS A 23 -4.80 -1.85 -14.47
C LYS A 23 -4.58 -3.33 -14.75
N ASN A 24 -4.15 -3.69 -15.96
CA ASN A 24 -3.85 -5.07 -16.32
C ASN A 24 -2.58 -5.57 -15.60
N VAL A 25 -1.53 -4.73 -15.54
CA VAL A 25 -0.30 -5.01 -14.78
C VAL A 25 -0.60 -5.20 -13.29
N LEU A 26 -1.51 -4.39 -12.72
CA LEU A 26 -1.96 -4.54 -11.33
C LEU A 26 -2.64 -5.90 -11.08
N ARG A 27 -3.55 -6.32 -11.97
CA ARG A 27 -4.24 -7.61 -11.86
C ARG A 27 -3.31 -8.82 -11.97
N GLU A 28 -2.30 -8.74 -12.82
CA GLU A 28 -1.30 -9.82 -12.95
C GLU A 28 -0.39 -9.86 -11.72
N ALA A 29 0.04 -8.69 -11.22
CA ALA A 29 0.85 -8.57 -10.02
C ALA A 29 0.13 -9.08 -8.75
N GLU A 30 -1.20 -8.93 -8.66
CA GLU A 30 -2.02 -9.45 -7.57
C GLU A 30 -1.98 -10.98 -7.43
N LEU A 31 -1.68 -11.70 -8.50
CA LEU A 31 -1.58 -13.17 -8.50
C LEU A 31 -0.18 -13.67 -8.11
N LEU A 32 0.83 -12.80 -8.09
CA LEU A 32 2.20 -13.17 -7.76
C LEU A 32 2.31 -13.54 -6.28
N THR A 33 3.06 -14.60 -5.99
CA THR A 33 3.35 -15.03 -4.62
C THR A 33 4.81 -15.44 -4.47
N GLY A 34 5.28 -15.61 -3.24
CA GLY A 34 6.62 -16.13 -2.97
C GLY A 34 7.74 -15.29 -3.58
N LEU A 35 8.66 -15.95 -4.29
CA LEU A 35 9.85 -15.31 -4.88
C LEU A 35 9.51 -14.34 -6.03
N GLU A 36 8.55 -14.69 -6.88
CA GLU A 36 8.15 -13.86 -8.02
C GLU A 36 7.62 -12.50 -7.55
N LEU A 37 6.82 -12.50 -6.48
CA LEU A 37 6.33 -11.27 -5.86
C LEU A 37 7.48 -10.42 -5.30
N ILE A 38 8.47 -11.04 -4.66
CA ILE A 38 9.63 -10.35 -4.10
C ILE A 38 10.43 -9.66 -5.22
N GLU A 39 10.71 -10.38 -6.31
CA GLU A 39 11.43 -9.84 -7.46
C GLU A 39 10.68 -8.70 -8.12
N TYR A 40 9.37 -8.86 -8.33
CA TYR A 40 8.51 -7.81 -8.85
C TYR A 40 8.57 -6.54 -7.98
N VAL A 41 8.39 -6.67 -6.66
CA VAL A 41 8.41 -5.52 -5.73
C VAL A 41 9.76 -4.80 -5.76
N ASN A 42 10.87 -5.54 -5.70
CA ASN A 42 12.22 -4.96 -5.73
C ASN A 42 12.57 -4.32 -7.07
N LYS A 43 11.90 -4.72 -8.16
CA LYS A 43 12.05 -4.11 -9.48
C LYS A 43 11.18 -2.86 -9.63
N ALA A 44 9.98 -2.88 -9.06
CA ALA A 44 8.98 -1.81 -9.20
C ALA A 44 9.27 -0.59 -8.32
N GLN A 45 9.98 -0.76 -7.20
CA GLN A 45 10.34 0.33 -6.28
C GLN A 45 11.73 0.13 -5.66
N ASN A 46 12.33 1.21 -5.15
CA ASN A 46 13.66 1.23 -4.53
C ASN A 46 13.71 1.87 -3.12
N LEU A 47 12.56 2.15 -2.49
CA LEU A 47 12.45 2.72 -1.14
C LEU A 47 12.71 1.68 -0.04
N PHE A 48 12.47 0.40 -0.32
CA PHE A 48 12.75 -0.70 0.60
C PHE A 48 13.10 -1.98 -0.16
N THR A 49 13.82 -2.90 0.49
CA THR A 49 14.11 -4.23 -0.09
C THR A 49 13.20 -5.29 0.51
N ALA A 50 12.38 -5.92 -0.34
CA ALA A 50 11.56 -7.07 0.02
C ALA A 50 12.43 -8.33 0.11
N LYS A 51 12.19 -9.15 1.15
CA LYS A 51 12.82 -10.47 1.36
C LYS A 51 11.83 -11.45 1.99
N LEU A 52 12.04 -12.73 1.74
CA LEU A 52 11.32 -13.80 2.43
C LEU A 52 11.76 -13.84 3.90
N SER A 53 10.82 -13.66 4.83
CA SER A 53 11.12 -13.80 6.25
C SER A 53 11.16 -15.29 6.65
N PRO A 54 12.29 -15.82 7.17
CA PRO A 54 12.37 -17.22 7.60
C PRO A 54 11.34 -17.57 8.66
N ARG A 55 10.98 -16.59 9.50
CA ARG A 55 9.98 -16.73 10.57
C ARG A 55 8.58 -17.01 10.04
N PHE A 56 8.21 -16.39 8.91
CA PHE A 56 6.84 -16.47 8.37
C PHE A 56 6.71 -17.35 7.11
N ALA A 57 7.83 -17.73 6.50
CA ALA A 57 7.87 -18.53 5.27
C ALA A 57 7.11 -19.85 5.40
N GLN A 58 7.21 -20.49 6.57
CA GLN A 58 6.62 -21.81 6.83
C GLN A 58 5.20 -21.74 7.37
N TYR A 59 4.70 -20.54 7.73
CA TYR A 59 3.35 -20.44 8.27
C TYR A 59 2.30 -20.55 7.16
N PRO A 60 1.20 -21.27 7.41
CA PRO A 60 0.09 -21.31 6.48
C PRO A 60 -0.64 -19.96 6.45
N ASP A 61 -1.30 -19.66 5.32
CA ASP A 61 -1.86 -18.33 5.08
C ASP A 61 -2.97 -17.94 6.06
N ASN A 62 -3.69 -18.91 6.61
CA ASN A 62 -4.66 -18.66 7.68
C ASN A 62 -4.00 -18.09 8.95
N ILE A 63 -2.76 -18.48 9.26
CA ILE A 63 -2.00 -17.92 10.38
C ILE A 63 -1.47 -16.53 10.02
N LYS A 64 -0.99 -16.33 8.79
CA LYS A 64 -0.55 -15.00 8.32
C LYS A 64 -1.69 -13.98 8.37
N LYS A 65 -2.91 -14.36 7.99
CA LYS A 65 -4.11 -13.49 8.06
C LYS A 65 -4.42 -13.02 9.48
N ARG A 66 -4.10 -13.82 10.51
CA ARG A 66 -4.31 -13.45 11.92
C ARG A 66 -3.38 -12.34 12.41
N LEU A 67 -2.29 -12.05 11.70
CA LEU A 67 -1.43 -10.90 12.00
C LEU A 67 -2.18 -9.58 11.78
N MET A 68 -3.17 -9.57 10.88
CA MET A 68 -4.01 -8.41 10.56
C MET A 68 -5.28 -8.39 11.44
N GLY A 69 -5.10 -8.37 12.75
CA GLY A 69 -6.20 -8.44 13.73
C GLY A 69 -6.96 -7.13 13.95
N SER A 70 -6.46 -5.99 13.43
CA SER A 70 -7.18 -4.72 13.55
C SER A 70 -8.46 -4.75 12.71
N LYS A 71 -9.60 -4.51 13.36
CA LYS A 71 -10.92 -4.55 12.72
C LYS A 71 -11.15 -3.35 11.78
N HIS A 72 -10.56 -2.21 12.09
CA HIS A 72 -10.74 -0.98 11.34
C HIS A 72 -9.39 -0.45 10.88
N VAL A 73 -9.30 -0.07 9.60
CA VAL A 73 -8.10 0.55 9.02
C VAL A 73 -8.00 2.02 9.45
N ALA A 74 -9.15 2.70 9.53
CA ALA A 74 -9.30 4.00 10.16
C ALA A 74 -10.17 3.84 11.39
N VAL A 75 -9.81 4.51 12.50
CA VAL A 75 -10.62 4.50 13.73
C VAL A 75 -11.95 5.21 13.44
N PRO A 76 -13.10 4.54 13.59
CA PRO A 76 -14.40 5.20 13.46
C PRO A 76 -14.53 6.37 14.43
N GLU A 77 -15.25 7.43 14.03
CA GLU A 77 -15.36 8.68 14.77
C GLU A 77 -15.83 8.46 16.22
N GLU A 78 -16.77 7.52 16.41
CA GLU A 78 -17.31 7.15 17.72
C GLU A 78 -16.27 6.52 18.69
N PHE A 79 -15.14 6.05 18.18
CA PHE A 79 -14.05 5.47 18.97
C PHE A 79 -12.81 6.37 19.01
N ARG A 80 -12.84 7.55 18.39
CA ARG A 80 -11.72 8.48 18.46
C ARG A 80 -11.65 9.05 19.87
N VAL A 81 -10.57 8.74 20.56
CA VAL A 81 -10.23 9.43 21.80
C VAL A 81 -9.62 10.76 21.40
N ASN A 82 -10.06 11.86 22.03
CA ASN A 82 -9.66 13.23 21.71
C ASN A 82 -8.15 13.34 21.47
N GLU A 83 -7.74 13.40 20.20
CA GLU A 83 -6.40 13.82 19.82
C GLU A 83 -6.23 15.23 20.37
N LYS A 84 -5.28 15.40 21.29
CA LYS A 84 -4.94 16.73 21.81
C LYS A 84 -3.79 17.27 20.98
N THR A 85 -4.07 18.33 20.24
CA THR A 85 -3.03 19.20 19.71
C THR A 85 -2.62 20.20 20.79
N HIS A 86 -1.36 20.57 20.78
CA HIS A 86 -0.76 21.50 21.72
C HIS A 86 -0.30 22.73 20.93
N ASP A 87 -1.20 23.70 20.77
CA ASP A 87 -0.95 24.92 19.99
C ASP A 87 0.17 25.79 20.61
N ASP A 88 0.55 25.50 21.86
CA ASP A 88 1.66 26.12 22.58
C ASP A 88 3.04 25.58 22.17
N ILE A 89 3.09 24.49 21.40
CA ILE A 89 4.33 23.92 20.89
C ILE A 89 4.50 24.35 19.44
N GLU A 90 5.57 25.10 19.17
CA GLU A 90 5.92 25.49 17.81
C GLU A 90 6.37 24.27 16.99
N ASP A 91 5.88 24.11 15.76
CA ASP A 91 6.29 23.02 14.86
C ASP A 91 7.80 22.98 14.62
N ALA A 92 8.47 24.15 14.67
CA ALA A 92 9.92 24.28 14.54
C ALA A 92 10.70 23.62 15.69
N ALA A 93 10.04 23.31 16.82
CA ALA A 93 10.63 22.57 17.93
C ALA A 93 10.65 21.05 17.70
N ILE A 94 9.95 20.54 16.67
CA ILE A 94 9.94 19.12 16.32
C ILE A 94 11.25 18.78 15.60
N PRO A 95 12.02 17.78 16.06
CA PRO A 95 13.31 17.45 15.45
C PRO A 95 13.14 16.72 14.11
N ASP A 96 14.13 16.87 13.23
CA ASP A 96 14.17 16.17 11.93
C ASP A 96 14.18 14.63 12.07
N SER A 97 14.67 14.11 13.20
CA SER A 97 14.69 12.68 13.53
C SER A 97 14.40 12.47 15.01
N PHE A 98 13.61 11.44 15.32
CA PHE A 98 13.18 11.12 16.67
C PHE A 98 13.19 9.60 16.90
N ASP A 99 13.79 9.16 18.02
CA ASP A 99 13.70 7.77 18.51
C ASP A 99 13.34 7.79 19.99
N SER A 100 12.15 7.26 20.32
CA SER A 100 11.65 7.16 21.68
C SER A 100 12.62 6.44 22.62
N ARG A 101 13.38 5.46 22.12
CA ARG A 101 14.33 4.68 22.93
C ARG A 101 15.50 5.52 23.41
N THR A 102 15.92 6.49 22.59
CA THR A 102 16.98 7.43 22.93
C THR A 102 16.49 8.48 23.92
N GLN A 103 15.24 8.94 23.77
CA GLN A 103 14.67 9.99 24.62
C GLN A 103 14.22 9.49 26.00
N TRP A 104 13.77 8.24 26.10
CA TRP A 104 13.32 7.63 27.35
C TRP A 104 14.06 6.30 27.62
N PRO A 105 15.38 6.34 27.82
CA PRO A 105 16.20 5.13 27.99
C PRO A 105 15.86 4.38 29.29
N GLN A 106 15.21 5.03 30.24
CA GLN A 106 14.75 4.43 31.50
C GLN A 106 13.48 3.58 31.37
N CYS A 107 12.84 3.53 30.19
CA CYS A 107 11.57 2.85 29.97
C CYS A 107 11.77 1.48 29.29
N PRO A 108 11.77 0.35 30.03
CA PRO A 108 12.12 -0.96 29.48
C PRO A 108 11.13 -1.50 28.46
N SER A 109 9.87 -1.02 28.47
CA SER A 109 8.83 -1.48 27.55
C SER A 109 9.05 -1.08 26.10
N ILE A 110 9.91 -0.08 25.86
CA ILE A 110 10.25 0.40 24.51
C ILE A 110 11.70 0.09 24.12
N LEU A 111 12.53 -0.39 25.05
CA LEU A 111 13.93 -0.77 24.83
C LEU A 111 14.06 -2.07 24.03
#